data_AF-A0A852W6V9-F1
#
_entry.id   AF-A0A852W6V9-F1
#
_cell.length_a   1.000
_cell.length_b   1.000
_cell.length_c   1.000
_cell.angle_alpha   90.00
_cell.angle_beta   90.00
_cell.angle_gamma   90.00
#
_symmetry.space_group_name_H-M   'P 1'
#
loop_
_entity.id
_entity.type
_entity.pdbx_description
1 polymer ?
#
loop_
_entity_poly.entity_id
_entity_poly.type
_entity_poly.pdbx_seq_one_letter_code
_entity_poly.pdbx_strand_id
1 'polypeptide(L)'
;MLRALLGTYLKRVAEPLQPISRYDDDTELDAVHLAWAGPLEDGAPNYYRVQGPRLLIEWDNTQRDANHAHSVWRDPSADFGLDVLGAHRAAHHLG
;
A
#
# COMPACT_ATOMS: atom_id res chain seq x y z
N MET A 1 -14.13 8.77 -2.91
CA MET A 1 -13.35 8.78 -1.65
C MET A 1 -12.01 8.06 -1.79
N LEU A 2 -11.97 6.78 -2.21
CA LEU A 2 -10.73 6.02 -2.38
C LEU A 2 -9.70 6.67 -3.32
N ARG A 3 -10.11 7.14 -4.50
CA ARG A 3 -9.23 7.87 -5.44
C ARG A 3 -8.51 9.08 -4.80
N ALA A 4 -9.21 9.81 -3.93
CA ALA A 4 -8.64 10.95 -3.22
C ALA A 4 -7.57 10.50 -2.20
N LEU A 5 -7.84 9.41 -1.48
CA LEU A 5 -6.85 8.79 -0.60
C LEU A 5 -5.62 8.32 -1.39
N LEU A 6 -5.80 7.59 -2.50
CA LEU A 6 -4.69 7.18 -3.36
C LEU A 6 -3.86 8.37 -3.86
N GLY A 7 -4.53 9.48 -4.19
CA GLY A 7 -3.89 10.72 -4.61
C GLY A 7 -2.94 11.32 -3.56
N THR A 8 -3.16 11.12 -2.25
CA THR A 8 -2.28 11.67 -1.20
C THR A 8 -0.92 10.95 -1.14
N TYR A 9 -0.85 9.73 -1.69
CA TYR A 9 0.35 8.91 -1.75
C TYR A 9 1.01 8.96 -3.13
N LEU A 10 0.25 8.60 -4.16
CA LEU A 10 0.78 8.32 -5.50
C LEU A 10 1.16 9.57 -6.28
N LYS A 11 0.70 10.76 -5.85
CA LYS A 11 1.10 12.04 -6.43
C LYS A 11 2.34 12.67 -5.78
N ARG A 12 2.97 11.99 -4.81
CA ARG A 12 4.18 12.49 -4.12
C ARG A 12 5.48 12.29 -4.90
N VAL A 13 5.44 11.54 -6.01
CA VAL A 13 6.55 11.40 -6.96
C VAL A 13 6.41 12.38 -8.12
N ALA A 14 7.49 12.56 -8.89
CA ALA A 14 7.48 13.39 -10.10
C ALA A 14 6.36 12.95 -11.06
N GLU A 15 5.69 13.91 -11.69
CA GLU A 15 4.49 13.70 -12.52
C GLU A 15 4.60 12.53 -13.52
N PRO A 16 5.72 12.38 -14.28
CA PRO A 16 5.86 11.28 -15.23
C PRO A 16 5.93 9.88 -14.60
N LEU A 17 6.14 9.79 -13.28
CA LEU A 17 6.26 8.56 -12.52
C LEU A 17 5.02 8.26 -11.67
N GLN A 18 4.01 9.13 -11.67
CA GLN A 18 2.83 8.96 -10.83
C GLN A 18 1.96 7.80 -11.36
N PRO A 19 1.76 6.72 -10.60
CA PRO A 19 0.95 5.59 -11.06
C PRO A 19 -0.56 5.82 -10.85
N ILE A 20 -0.98 7.04 -10.50
CA ILE A 20 -2.36 7.33 -10.07
C ILE A 20 -3.39 7.11 -11.16
N SER A 21 -3.04 7.35 -12.43
CA SER A 21 -3.93 7.15 -13.58
C SER A 21 -4.30 5.69 -13.82
N ARG A 22 -3.52 4.71 -13.30
CA ARG A 22 -3.89 3.29 -13.32
C ARG A 22 -5.27 3.08 -12.69
N TYR A 23 -5.54 3.81 -11.61
CA TYR A 23 -6.77 3.64 -10.86
C TYR A 23 -7.94 4.38 -11.49
N ASP A 24 -7.77 5.14 -12.59
CA ASP A 24 -8.87 5.67 -13.41
C ASP A 24 -9.71 4.56 -14.06
N ASP A 25 -9.14 3.37 -14.22
CA ASP A 25 -9.87 2.14 -14.50
C ASP A 25 -10.59 1.64 -13.23
N ASP A 26 -11.91 1.48 -13.31
CA ASP A 26 -12.72 1.00 -12.18
C ASP A 26 -12.42 -0.47 -11.83
N THR A 27 -11.96 -1.29 -12.77
CA THR A 27 -11.58 -2.69 -12.49
C THR A 27 -10.32 -2.78 -11.62
N GLU A 28 -9.35 -1.88 -11.86
CA GLU A 28 -8.16 -1.75 -11.02
C GLU A 28 -8.52 -1.17 -9.65
N LEU A 29 -9.46 -0.23 -9.60
CA LEU A 29 -9.93 0.37 -8.34
C LEU A 29 -10.73 -0.62 -7.48
N ASP A 30 -11.59 -1.44 -8.09
CA ASP A 30 -12.43 -2.42 -7.39
C ASP A 30 -11.61 -3.53 -6.72
N ALA A 31 -10.40 -3.79 -7.23
CA ALA A 31 -9.44 -4.72 -6.62
C ALA A 31 -8.69 -4.12 -5.42
N VAL A 32 -8.93 -2.85 -5.07
CA VAL A 32 -8.30 -2.17 -3.94
C VAL A 32 -9.18 -2.25 -2.69
N HIS A 33 -8.63 -2.84 -1.64
CA HIS A 33 -9.29 -3.00 -0.35
C HIS A 33 -8.63 -2.14 0.72
N LEU A 34 -9.42 -1.70 1.70
CA LEU A 34 -8.96 -0.96 2.87
C LEU A 34 -9.21 -1.79 4.13
N ALA A 35 -8.20 -1.86 5.00
CA ALA A 35 -8.32 -2.37 6.35
C ALA A 35 -7.94 -1.26 7.34
N TRP A 36 -8.70 -1.15 8.43
CA TRP A 36 -8.51 -0.18 9.50
C TRP A 36 -8.29 -0.91 10.82
N ALA A 37 -7.39 -0.39 11.65
CA ALA A 37 -7.21 -0.83 13.03
C ALA A 37 -7.01 0.38 13.95
N GLY A 38 -7.77 0.40 15.04
CA GLY A 38 -7.76 1.48 16.02
C GLY A 38 -9.10 2.20 16.14
N PRO A 39 -9.20 3.16 17.07
CA PRO A 39 -10.41 3.96 17.28
C PRO A 39 -10.69 4.89 16.08
N LEU A 40 -11.89 5.45 16.00
CA LEU A 40 -12.30 6.37 14.92
C LEU A 40 -12.23 7.84 15.33
N GLU A 41 -11.93 8.10 16.59
CA GLU A 41 -11.83 9.42 17.17
C GLU A 41 -10.58 10.16 16.66
N ASP A 42 -10.74 11.45 16.37
CA ASP A 42 -9.64 12.30 15.94
C ASP A 42 -8.51 12.33 16.98
N GLY A 43 -7.28 12.16 16.50
CA GLY A 43 -6.09 12.12 17.35
C GLY A 43 -5.84 10.79 18.06
N ALA A 44 -6.73 9.80 17.93
CA ALA A 44 -6.48 8.48 18.51
C ALA A 44 -5.43 7.68 17.70
N PRO A 45 -4.63 6.81 18.36
CA PRO A 45 -3.69 5.90 17.70
C PRO A 45 -4.38 5.02 16.65
N ASN A 46 -3.91 5.06 15.41
CA ASN A 46 -4.53 4.32 14.32
C ASN A 46 -3.51 3.75 13.31
N TYR A 47 -3.95 2.70 12.64
CA TYR A 47 -3.27 2.07 11.51
C TYR A 47 -4.30 1.83 10.40
N TYR A 48 -3.86 1.98 9.16
CA TYR A 48 -4.61 1.43 8.03
C TYR A 48 -3.71 0.91 6.94
N ARG A 49 -4.27 -0.01 6.17
CA ARG A 49 -3.65 -0.58 4.98
C ARG A 49 -4.59 -0.44 3.81
N VAL A 50 -4.05 0.00 2.68
CA VAL A 50 -4.72 -0.04 1.38
C VAL A 50 -3.96 -1.01 0.49
N GLN A 51 -4.65 -2.00 -0.07
CA GLN A 51 -4.00 -3.06 -0.82
C GLN A 51 -4.79 -3.44 -2.07
N GLY A 52 -4.06 -3.61 -3.17
CA GLY A 52 -4.51 -4.25 -4.39
C GLY A 52 -3.38 -5.08 -5.03
N PRO A 53 -3.59 -5.66 -6.22
CA PRO A 53 -2.61 -6.55 -6.86
C PRO A 53 -1.23 -5.90 -7.07
N ARG A 54 -1.20 -4.60 -7.37
CA ARG A 54 0.01 -3.81 -7.61
C ARG A 54 0.15 -2.62 -6.67
N LEU A 55 -0.47 -2.72 -5.49
CA LEU A 55 -0.51 -1.65 -4.51
C LEU A 55 -0.43 -2.19 -3.10
N LEU A 56 0.52 -1.67 -2.33
CA LEU A 56 0.49 -1.71 -0.88
C LEU A 56 0.74 -0.29 -0.37
N ILE A 57 -0.17 0.23 0.43
CA ILE A 57 0.03 1.45 1.23
C ILE A 57 -0.19 1.05 2.68
N GLU A 58 0.73 1.44 3.55
CA GLU A 58 0.55 1.32 5.01
C GLU A 58 0.74 2.68 5.65
N TRP A 59 -0.13 2.96 6.61
CA TRP A 59 -0.06 4.10 7.51
C TRP A 59 -0.08 3.57 8.94
N ASP A 60 0.88 4.01 9.73
CA ASP A 60 0.97 3.71 11.15
C ASP A 60 1.17 5.01 11.92
N ASN A 61 0.18 5.38 12.73
CA ASN A 61 0.29 6.44 13.70
C ASN A 61 -0.12 5.94 15.09
N THR A 62 0.44 4.80 15.49
CA THR A 62 0.16 4.20 16.80
C THR A 62 1.16 4.60 17.88
N GLN A 63 2.28 5.23 17.50
CA GLN A 63 3.39 5.55 18.38
C GLN A 63 3.30 6.95 18.96
N ARG A 64 3.97 7.15 20.12
CA ARG A 64 4.13 8.45 20.79
C ARG A 64 2.81 9.21 20.95
N ASP A 65 1.76 8.54 21.44
CA ASP A 65 0.44 9.17 21.60
C ASP A 65 -0.10 9.75 20.28
N ALA A 66 0.01 8.96 19.20
CA ALA A 66 -0.43 9.30 17.85
C ALA A 66 0.15 10.61 17.27
N ASN A 67 1.38 10.98 17.67
CA ASN A 67 2.06 12.19 17.18
C ASN A 67 3.24 11.91 16.24
N HIS A 68 3.47 10.64 15.86
CA HIS A 68 4.61 10.23 15.06
C HIS A 68 4.19 9.22 13.99
N ALA A 69 3.61 9.75 12.91
CA ALA A 69 3.12 8.94 11.82
C ALA A 69 4.24 8.46 10.88
N HIS A 70 4.19 7.17 10.54
CA HIS A 70 4.93 6.58 9.45
C HIS A 70 3.97 6.21 8.32
N SER A 71 4.48 6.28 7.09
CA SER A 71 3.75 5.73 5.96
C SER A 71 4.71 5.22 4.90
N VAL A 72 4.25 4.22 4.16
CA VAL A 72 4.97 3.63 3.03
C VAL A 72 3.98 3.31 1.94
N TRP A 73 4.44 3.34 0.69
CA TRP A 73 3.75 2.70 -0.41
C TRP A 73 4.73 1.98 -1.33
N ARG A 74 4.29 0.90 -1.96
CA ARG A 74 5.07 0.13 -2.93
C ARG A 74 4.18 -0.65 -3.89
N ASP A 75 4.75 -1.04 -5.03
CA ASP A 75 4.16 -1.99 -5.97
C ASP A 75 4.81 -3.37 -5.75
N PRO A 76 4.10 -4.34 -5.13
CA PRO A 76 4.68 -5.65 -4.83
C PRO A 76 5.16 -6.42 -6.06
N SER A 77 4.61 -6.13 -7.25
CA SER A 77 5.04 -6.78 -8.51
C SER A 77 6.36 -6.22 -9.06
N ALA A 78 6.79 -5.06 -8.56
CA ALA A 78 8.01 -4.36 -8.98
C ALA A 78 9.03 -4.24 -7.84
N ASP A 79 8.85 -5.00 -6.76
CA ASP A 79 9.82 -5.05 -5.66
C ASP A 79 11.19 -5.50 -6.16
N PHE A 80 12.21 -4.75 -5.74
CA PHE A 80 13.58 -5.17 -5.94
C PHE A 80 13.84 -6.48 -5.19
N GLY A 81 14.41 -7.46 -5.89
CA GLY A 81 14.72 -8.78 -5.33
C GLY A 81 13.78 -9.91 -5.77
N LEU A 82 12.67 -9.63 -6.51
CA LEU A 82 11.72 -10.63 -7.03
C LEU A 82 11.30 -11.68 -5.96
N ASP A 83 10.66 -12.78 -6.37
CA ASP A 83 10.41 -13.92 -5.48
C ASP A 83 11.57 -14.93 -5.53
N VAL A 84 12.77 -14.49 -5.14
CA VAL A 84 13.96 -15.36 -5.14
C VAL A 84 13.78 -16.57 -4.22
N LEU A 85 13.02 -16.43 -3.13
CA LEU A 85 12.70 -17.55 -2.24
C LEU A 85 11.74 -18.55 -2.89
N GLY A 86 10.69 -18.07 -3.57
CA GLY A 86 9.79 -18.92 -4.33
C GLY A 86 10.50 -19.64 -5.48
N ALA A 87 11.37 -18.94 -6.21
CA ALA A 87 12.22 -19.54 -7.24
C ALA A 87 13.13 -20.64 -6.67
N HIS A 88 13.76 -20.39 -5.51
CA HIS A 88 14.58 -21.40 -4.82
C HIS A 88 13.75 -22.63 -4.40
N ARG A 89 12.54 -22.42 -3.85
CA ARG A 89 11.64 -23.51 -3.47
C ARG A 89 11.22 -24.35 -4.68
N ALA A 90 10.87 -23.72 -5.79
CA ALA A 90 10.54 -24.41 -7.03
C ALA A 90 11.70 -25.24 -7.60
N ALA A 91 12.92 -24.73 -7.52
CA ALA A 91 14.09 -25.40 -8.06
C ALA A 91 14.62 -26.55 -7.19
N HIS A 92 14.42 -26.51 -5.87
CA HIS A 92 15.14 -27.40 -4.94
C HIS A 92 14.28 -28.13 -3.91
N HIS A 93 13.02 -27.73 -3.70
CA HIS A 93 12.20 -28.24 -2.59
C HIS A 93 10.77 -28.65 -3.00
N LEU A 94 10.44 -28.55 -4.28
CA LEU A 94 9.21 -29.12 -4.85
C LEU A 94 9.57 -30.49 -5.47
N GLY A 95 9.46 -31.54 -4.64
CA GLY A 95 9.55 -32.96 -5.00
C GLY A 95 8.54 -33.75 -4.18
#